data_AF-A0A842L0P8-F1
#
_entry.id   AF-A0A842L0P8-F1
#
_cell.length_a   1.000
_cell.length_b   1.000
_cell.length_c   1.000
_cell.angle_alpha   90.00
_cell.angle_beta   90.00
_cell.angle_gamma   90.00
#
_symmetry.space_group_name_H-M   'P 1'
#
loop_
_entity.id
_entity.type
_entity.pdbx_description
1 polymer ?
#
loop_
_entity_poly.entity_id
_entity_poly.type
_entity_poly.pdbx_seq_one_letter_code
_entity_poly.pdbx_strand_id
1 'polypeptide(L)'
;MTEILDKRYVCVKKDDKVRLYSIICLKPKKMYSSAYNETSSAEILVAYKKAIGFFEGIHKAGIPVHYLVSISPRPQPIFNRIRELIKSEEKENEPMFEQSIYAITWIDGKASKMEMLKAQIEERCKILSTALSVGYENFVPENVKGTELEHFIKSITVPGYELEGGENVKSAQLPFTLAYSPSLPTHSSEENIPQFYIPNFDESGSEGIYLGRIMSRDSYLHKFYLKGEDILQHLCVVGMTGSGKSTTCKVILAQLIKMGVKVMVLDWHNEYSSFFKGIGCNVISAGKDDSFVLNPLDAINVKDIYEHIALITDIFAEVYRFTSPQTFTFRNALVSLYGDKPKTFSRAPILSNLVDYIEQNPARSMYDNETKTAILRRLLPLTQGQAGNLLNGENTFSMQTLLSENVCIELGHLRDFETRIIFSSILLKMIYDFRLLSGPSKLEHVTVVEEARSIVPARRTEDPPSIGEKMVSELRKFGERMIFVAQYPTQISSE
;
A
#
# COMPACT_ATOMS: atom_id res chain seq x y z
N MET A 1 -11.84 20.77 32.13
CA MET A 1 -10.82 20.11 32.98
C MET A 1 -11.23 18.67 33.33
N THR A 2 -10.39 17.69 32.98
CA THR A 2 -10.59 16.26 33.24
C THR A 2 -9.57 15.76 34.27
N GLU A 3 -10.02 15.05 35.29
CA GLU A 3 -9.16 14.49 36.34
C GLU A 3 -9.59 13.05 36.71
N ILE A 4 -8.66 12.22 37.18
CA ILE A 4 -8.96 10.89 37.72
C ILE A 4 -9.14 11.01 39.23
N LEU A 5 -10.34 10.71 39.72
CA LEU A 5 -10.69 10.74 41.15
C LEU A 5 -10.63 9.35 41.77
N ASP A 6 -10.02 9.25 42.94
CA ASP A 6 -9.91 8.04 43.76
C ASP A 6 -9.37 6.81 43.00
N LYS A 7 -8.67 7.03 41.88
CA LYS A 7 -8.27 6.01 40.90
C LYS A 7 -9.41 5.11 40.41
N ARG A 8 -10.65 5.59 40.47
CA ARG A 8 -11.86 4.81 40.16
C ARG A 8 -12.79 5.51 39.19
N TYR A 9 -12.73 6.83 39.15
CA TYR A 9 -13.65 7.65 38.38
C TYR A 9 -12.90 8.64 37.51
N VAL A 10 -13.49 8.96 36.37
CA VAL A 10 -13.04 10.06 35.51
C VAL A 10 -14.01 11.20 35.72
N CYS A 11 -13.51 12.34 36.18
CA CYS A 11 -14.30 13.50 36.50
C CYS A 11 -14.04 14.60 35.48
N VAL A 12 -15.09 15.03 34.78
CA VAL A 12 -15.05 16.16 33.86
C VAL A 12 -15.79 17.32 34.51
N LYS A 13 -15.08 18.43 34.73
CA LYS A 13 -15.62 19.65 35.36
C LYS A 13 -15.70 20.79 34.35
N LYS A 14 -16.84 21.48 34.36
CA LYS A 14 -17.08 22.75 33.65
C LYS A 14 -17.91 23.64 34.59
N ASP A 15 -17.27 24.69 35.12
CA ASP A 15 -17.83 25.55 36.18
C ASP A 15 -18.27 24.74 37.43
N ASP A 16 -19.48 24.97 37.95
CA ASP A 16 -20.06 24.19 39.07
C ASP A 16 -20.66 22.85 38.62
N LYS A 17 -20.68 22.55 37.31
CA LYS A 17 -21.20 21.29 36.77
C LYS A 17 -20.10 20.24 36.70
N VAL A 18 -20.44 19.04 37.16
CA VAL A 18 -19.56 17.87 37.15
C VAL A 18 -20.25 16.71 36.47
N ARG A 19 -19.54 16.06 35.56
CA ARG A 19 -19.87 14.72 35.07
C ARG A 19 -18.84 13.73 35.59
N LEU A 20 -19.30 12.76 36.36
CA LEU A 20 -18.48 11.67 36.88
C LEU A 20 -18.73 10.44 36.02
N TYR A 21 -17.68 9.80 35.52
CA TYR A 21 -17.72 8.60 34.70
C TYR A 21 -17.14 7.40 35.46
N SER A 22 -17.69 6.23 35.18
CA SER A 22 -17.16 4.94 35.62
C SER A 22 -17.14 3.96 34.44
N ILE A 23 -16.11 3.12 34.39
CA ILE A 23 -15.79 2.26 33.25
C ILE A 23 -15.74 0.81 33.72
N ILE A 24 -16.44 -0.06 33.00
CA ILE A 24 -16.50 -1.49 33.23
C ILE A 24 -15.90 -2.19 32.01
N CYS A 25 -14.90 -3.04 32.19
CA CYS A 25 -14.35 -3.90 31.16
C CYS A 25 -14.96 -5.31 31.27
N LEU A 26 -15.42 -5.86 30.15
CA LEU A 26 -15.83 -7.27 30.06
C LEU A 26 -14.60 -8.14 29.80
N LYS A 27 -14.18 -8.91 30.81
CA LYS A 27 -13.09 -9.87 30.68
C LYS A 27 -13.63 -11.28 30.44
N PRO A 28 -13.03 -12.09 29.56
CA PRO A 28 -13.51 -13.45 29.31
C PRO A 28 -13.32 -14.34 30.56
N LYS A 29 -14.27 -15.24 30.83
CA LYS A 29 -14.11 -16.28 31.86
C LYS A 29 -13.01 -17.25 31.42
N LYS A 30 -12.12 -17.66 32.35
CA LYS A 30 -10.93 -18.52 32.12
C LYS A 30 -11.17 -19.83 31.33
N MET A 31 -12.42 -20.26 31.15
CA MET A 31 -12.80 -21.48 30.43
C MET A 31 -13.18 -21.25 28.95
N TYR A 32 -13.27 -19.99 28.51
CA TYR A 32 -13.50 -19.59 27.12
C TYR A 32 -12.19 -19.06 26.50
N SER A 33 -11.19 -19.94 26.40
CA SER A 33 -10.10 -19.79 25.44
C SER A 33 -10.32 -20.77 24.30
N SER A 34 -11.54 -20.88 23.79
CA SER A 34 -11.81 -21.63 22.57
C SER A 34 -11.63 -20.71 21.37
N ALA A 35 -10.54 -20.96 20.64
CA ALA A 35 -10.32 -20.72 19.22
C ALA A 35 -11.16 -19.61 18.55
N TYR A 36 -10.55 -18.43 18.37
CA TYR A 36 -10.87 -17.59 17.21
C TYR A 36 -9.74 -17.78 16.20
N ASN A 37 -9.87 -18.84 15.40
CA ASN A 37 -8.96 -19.12 14.30
C ASN A 37 -9.34 -18.25 13.11
N GLU A 38 -8.36 -17.50 12.61
CA GLU A 38 -8.28 -16.84 11.30
C GLU A 38 -9.57 -16.30 10.65
N THR A 39 -9.57 -14.99 10.46
CA THR A 39 -10.23 -14.29 9.34
C THR A 39 -11.71 -14.59 9.12
N SER A 40 -12.57 -13.92 9.87
CA SER A 40 -13.70 -13.29 9.20
C SER A 40 -14.07 -11.97 9.87
N SER A 41 -13.88 -10.88 9.14
CA SER A 41 -14.52 -9.58 9.42
C SER A 41 -16.03 -9.73 9.67
N ALA A 42 -16.65 -10.80 9.15
CA ALA A 42 -18.02 -11.21 9.43
C ALA A 42 -18.29 -11.59 10.90
N GLU A 43 -17.40 -12.31 11.58
CA GLU A 43 -17.59 -12.70 12.99
C GLU A 43 -17.44 -11.50 13.93
N ILE A 44 -16.47 -10.62 13.65
CA ILE A 44 -16.32 -9.32 14.34
C ILE A 44 -17.60 -8.50 14.15
N LEU A 45 -18.16 -8.48 12.94
CA LEU A 45 -19.40 -7.78 12.61
C LEU A 45 -20.63 -8.39 13.32
N VAL A 46 -20.69 -9.71 13.47
CA VAL A 46 -21.79 -10.42 14.17
C VAL A 46 -21.73 -10.17 15.68
N ALA A 47 -20.54 -10.25 16.29
CA ALA A 47 -20.34 -9.90 17.70
C ALA A 47 -20.66 -8.41 17.94
N TYR A 48 -20.25 -7.52 17.04
CA TYR A 48 -20.57 -6.10 17.07
C TYR A 48 -22.08 -5.83 16.93
N LYS A 49 -22.77 -6.51 16.02
CA LYS A 49 -24.24 -6.39 15.85
C LYS A 49 -25.01 -6.90 17.08
N LYS A 50 -24.56 -7.99 17.72
CA LYS A 50 -25.14 -8.45 18.99
C LYS A 50 -24.94 -7.42 20.11
N ALA A 51 -23.76 -6.78 20.15
CA ALA A 51 -23.46 -5.75 21.14
C ALA A 51 -24.36 -4.51 20.98
N ILE A 52 -24.56 -4.03 19.74
CA ILE A 52 -25.46 -2.89 19.44
C ILE A 52 -26.85 -3.13 20.02
N GLY A 53 -27.50 -4.25 19.67
CA GLY A 53 -28.88 -4.52 20.10
C GLY A 53 -29.05 -4.63 21.62
N PHE A 54 -28.04 -5.17 22.31
CA PHE A 54 -28.04 -5.27 23.76
C PHE A 54 -27.88 -3.91 24.45
N PHE A 55 -26.91 -3.10 24.03
CA PHE A 55 -26.68 -1.77 24.62
C PHE A 55 -27.81 -0.78 24.29
N GLU A 56 -28.45 -0.89 23.12
CA GLU A 56 -29.69 -0.18 22.82
C GLU A 56 -30.84 -0.56 23.77
N GLY A 57 -30.93 -1.84 24.16
CA GLY A 57 -31.89 -2.32 25.16
C GLY A 57 -31.66 -1.70 26.54
N ILE A 58 -30.39 -1.61 26.98
CA ILE A 58 -30.01 -0.95 28.24
C ILE A 58 -30.37 0.55 28.21
N HIS A 59 -30.10 1.23 27.10
CA HIS A 59 -30.45 2.63 26.92
C HIS A 59 -31.98 2.84 26.98
N LYS A 60 -32.76 1.98 26.32
CA LYS A 60 -34.24 2.02 26.37
C LYS A 60 -34.80 1.78 27.78
N ALA A 61 -34.06 1.07 28.63
CA ALA A 61 -34.38 0.89 30.05
C ALA A 61 -34.01 2.09 30.94
N GLY A 62 -33.51 3.20 30.36
CA GLY A 62 -33.22 4.44 31.08
C GLY A 62 -31.86 4.48 31.76
N ILE A 63 -30.96 3.53 31.47
CA ILE A 63 -29.60 3.49 32.03
C ILE A 63 -28.63 4.14 31.04
N PRO A 64 -27.97 5.26 31.39
CA PRO A 64 -27.00 5.91 30.50
C PRO A 64 -25.75 5.04 30.39
N VAL A 65 -25.49 4.54 29.18
CA VAL A 65 -24.33 3.72 28.85
C VAL A 65 -23.80 4.06 27.47
N HIS A 66 -22.49 4.22 27.38
CA HIS A 66 -21.73 4.14 26.13
C HIS A 66 -20.94 2.85 26.16
N TYR A 67 -20.69 2.24 25.00
CA TYR A 67 -19.79 1.10 24.91
C TYR A 67 -18.72 1.36 23.86
N LEU A 68 -17.54 0.80 24.10
CA LEU A 68 -16.37 0.88 23.24
C LEU A 68 -15.81 -0.52 23.07
N VAL A 69 -15.54 -0.91 21.83
CA VAL A 69 -14.89 -2.19 21.52
C VAL A 69 -13.46 -1.88 21.10
N SER A 70 -12.50 -2.40 21.84
CA SER A 70 -11.06 -2.30 21.54
C SER A 70 -10.55 -3.65 21.04
N ILE A 71 -9.70 -3.61 20.01
CA ILE A 71 -8.98 -4.77 19.49
C ILE A 71 -7.50 -4.44 19.61
N SER A 72 -6.78 -5.20 20.42
CA SER A 72 -5.35 -4.98 20.66
C SER A 72 -4.57 -6.24 20.27
N PRO A 73 -3.36 -6.13 19.68
CA PRO A 73 -2.50 -7.28 19.48
C PRO A 73 -2.17 -7.91 20.83
N ARG A 74 -2.28 -9.23 20.95
CA ARG A 74 -1.93 -9.90 22.21
C ARG A 74 -0.41 -9.86 22.36
N PRO A 75 0.16 -9.29 23.45
CA PRO A 75 1.60 -9.24 23.62
C PRO A 75 2.13 -10.65 23.87
N GLN A 76 2.69 -11.29 22.84
CA GLN A 76 3.36 -12.57 23.00
C GLN A 76 4.81 -12.35 23.49
N PRO A 77 5.24 -13.00 24.58
CA PRO A 77 6.65 -13.04 24.93
C PRO A 77 7.44 -13.67 23.78
N ILE A 78 8.49 -12.99 23.31
CA ILE A 78 9.41 -13.43 22.24
C ILE A 78 9.85 -14.91 22.38
N PHE A 79 9.95 -15.41 23.61
CA PHE A 79 10.32 -16.79 23.91
C PHE A 79 9.31 -17.85 23.42
N ASN A 80 8.01 -17.53 23.37
CA ASN A 80 6.99 -18.47 22.88
C ASN A 80 7.04 -18.58 21.35
N ARG A 81 7.28 -17.47 20.65
CA ARG A 81 7.48 -17.41 19.19
C ARG A 81 8.68 -18.25 18.74
N ILE A 82 9.75 -18.29 19.55
CA ILE A 82 10.93 -19.14 19.31
C ILE A 82 10.63 -20.62 19.59
N ARG A 83 9.83 -20.94 20.61
CA ARG A 83 9.43 -22.33 20.92
C ARG A 83 8.48 -22.92 19.89
N GLU A 84 7.52 -22.14 19.39
CA GLU A 84 6.59 -22.53 18.33
C GLU A 84 7.30 -22.75 16.99
N LEU A 85 8.33 -21.96 16.67
CA LEU A 85 9.17 -22.19 15.49
C LEU A 85 10.04 -23.45 15.58
N ILE A 86 10.31 -23.96 16.79
CA ILE A 86 11.21 -25.11 17.02
C ILE A 86 10.44 -26.42 17.21
N LYS A 87 9.19 -26.40 17.68
CA LYS A 87 8.39 -27.60 17.90
C LYS A 87 7.21 -27.66 16.92
N SER A 88 7.34 -28.54 15.94
CA SER A 88 6.26 -29.02 15.08
C SER A 88 5.25 -29.87 15.89
N GLU A 89 4.57 -29.26 16.85
CA GLU A 89 3.40 -29.86 17.49
C GLU A 89 2.20 -28.96 17.20
N GLU A 90 1.28 -29.47 16.39
CA GLU A 90 -0.06 -28.90 16.23
C GLU A 90 -0.77 -28.91 17.58
N LYS A 91 -0.82 -27.77 18.25
CA LYS A 91 -1.84 -27.48 19.26
C LYS A 91 -2.39 -26.07 19.10
N GLU A 92 -3.72 -26.02 19.19
CA GLU A 92 -4.66 -24.90 19.16
C GLU A 92 -4.01 -23.50 19.10
N ASN A 93 -4.11 -22.89 17.91
CA ASN A 93 -3.79 -21.50 17.63
C ASN A 93 -4.38 -20.57 18.70
N GLU A 94 -3.50 -19.93 19.48
CA GLU A 94 -3.91 -18.84 20.36
C GLU A 94 -4.27 -17.60 19.52
N PRO A 95 -5.34 -16.85 19.87
CA PRO A 95 -5.76 -15.69 19.11
C PRO A 95 -4.70 -14.57 19.11
N MET A 96 -4.33 -14.07 17.93
CA MET A 96 -3.33 -13.00 17.73
C MET A 96 -3.77 -11.63 18.27
N PHE A 97 -5.07 -11.43 18.44
CA PHE A 97 -5.66 -10.18 18.92
C PHE A 97 -6.58 -10.46 20.11
N GLU A 98 -6.52 -9.60 21.11
CA GLU A 98 -7.42 -9.60 22.25
C GLU A 98 -8.48 -8.52 22.06
N GLN A 99 -9.74 -8.93 22.08
CA GLN A 99 -10.89 -8.03 22.04
C GLN A 99 -11.33 -7.71 23.46
N SER A 100 -11.47 -6.43 23.77
CA SER A 100 -11.99 -5.94 25.05
C SER A 100 -13.19 -5.03 24.82
N ILE A 101 -14.28 -5.28 25.54
CA ILE A 101 -15.49 -4.43 25.49
C ILE A 101 -15.53 -3.62 26.77
N TYR A 102 -15.60 -2.30 26.64
CA TYR A 102 -15.72 -1.36 27.73
C TYR A 102 -17.12 -0.76 27.73
N ALA A 103 -17.80 -0.78 28.87
CA ALA A 103 -19.05 -0.07 29.10
C ALA A 103 -18.80 1.11 30.03
N ILE A 104 -19.21 2.30 29.61
CA ILE A 104 -18.95 3.57 30.26
C ILE A 104 -20.29 4.17 30.67
N THR A 105 -20.48 4.41 31.96
CA THR A 105 -21.66 5.10 32.50
C THR A 105 -21.26 6.39 33.18
N TRP A 106 -22.21 7.31 33.36
CA TRP A 106 -21.94 8.60 33.97
C TRP A 106 -23.10 9.13 34.81
N ILE A 107 -22.77 10.10 35.65
CA ILE A 107 -23.71 10.91 36.43
C ILE A 107 -23.34 12.38 36.32
N ASP A 108 -24.37 13.19 36.08
CA ASP A 108 -24.27 14.65 36.10
C ASP A 108 -24.73 15.22 37.44
N GLY A 109 -24.03 16.24 37.92
CA GLY A 109 -24.39 16.93 39.15
C GLY A 109 -23.57 18.18 39.39
N LYS A 110 -23.62 18.66 40.65
CA LYS A 110 -22.85 19.82 41.10
C LYS A 110 -21.60 19.38 41.85
N ALA A 111 -20.50 20.12 41.71
CA ALA A 111 -19.25 19.84 42.38
C ALA A 111 -19.40 19.76 43.91
N SER A 112 -20.28 20.60 44.47
CA SER A 112 -20.63 20.63 45.91
C SER A 112 -21.26 19.34 46.46
N LYS A 113 -21.74 18.43 45.59
CA LYS A 113 -22.40 17.17 46.00
C LYS A 113 -21.60 15.92 45.60
N MET A 114 -20.28 16.01 45.49
CA MET A 114 -19.42 14.94 44.97
C MET A 114 -19.63 13.57 45.63
N GLU A 115 -19.76 13.51 46.96
CA GLU A 115 -19.98 12.24 47.68
C GLU A 115 -21.32 11.57 47.32
N MET A 116 -22.36 12.38 47.09
CA MET A 116 -23.64 11.89 46.59
C MET A 116 -23.53 11.35 45.16
N LEU A 117 -22.76 12.02 44.29
CA LEU A 117 -22.53 11.57 42.90
C LEU A 117 -21.74 10.26 42.85
N LYS A 118 -20.75 10.09 43.73
CA LYS A 118 -20.00 8.82 43.89
C LYS A 118 -20.92 7.68 44.32
N ALA A 119 -21.78 7.88 45.30
CA ALA A 119 -22.73 6.86 45.74
C ALA A 119 -23.70 6.46 44.61
N GLN A 120 -24.24 7.44 43.89
CA GLN A 120 -25.15 7.19 42.79
C GLN A 120 -24.47 6.45 41.62
N ILE A 121 -23.21 6.77 41.28
CA ILE A 121 -22.52 6.11 40.15
C ILE A 121 -22.13 4.68 40.52
N GLU A 122 -21.79 4.42 41.79
CA GLU A 122 -21.57 3.06 42.29
C GLU A 122 -22.83 2.19 42.19
N GLU A 123 -24.00 2.74 42.54
CA GLU A 123 -25.28 2.08 42.37
C GLU A 123 -25.57 1.77 40.89
N ARG A 124 -25.35 2.74 39.99
CA ARG A 124 -25.48 2.52 38.54
C ARG A 124 -24.52 1.47 38.01
N CYS A 125 -23.27 1.46 38.48
CA CYS A 125 -22.30 0.43 38.09
C CYS A 125 -22.73 -0.97 38.53
N LYS A 126 -23.37 -1.13 39.70
CA LYS A 126 -23.91 -2.43 40.14
C LYS A 126 -25.05 -2.90 39.24
N ILE A 127 -25.96 -2.00 38.88
CA ILE A 127 -27.07 -2.32 37.95
C ILE A 127 -26.51 -2.71 36.58
N LEU A 128 -25.58 -1.91 36.04
CA LEU A 128 -24.97 -2.15 34.73
C LEU A 128 -24.13 -3.43 34.72
N SER A 129 -23.36 -3.71 35.77
CA SER A 129 -22.59 -4.96 35.89
C SER A 129 -23.50 -6.19 35.94
N THR A 130 -24.63 -6.10 36.63
CA THR A 130 -25.64 -7.18 36.65
C THR A 130 -26.22 -7.39 35.26
N ALA A 131 -26.65 -6.32 34.58
CA ALA A 131 -27.17 -6.40 33.22
C ALA A 131 -26.15 -7.01 32.25
N LEU A 132 -24.89 -6.57 32.32
CA LEU A 132 -23.79 -7.06 31.50
C LEU A 132 -23.48 -8.53 31.77
N SER A 133 -23.52 -8.97 33.02
CA SER A 133 -23.28 -10.38 33.38
C SER A 133 -24.38 -11.30 32.83
N VAL A 134 -25.62 -10.82 32.73
CA VAL A 134 -26.74 -11.54 32.12
C VAL A 134 -26.65 -11.51 30.59
N GLY A 135 -26.32 -10.37 30.00
CA GLY A 135 -26.23 -10.22 28.54
C GLY A 135 -25.01 -10.90 27.90
N TYR A 136 -23.93 -11.08 28.68
CA TYR A 136 -22.68 -11.67 28.24
C TYR A 136 -22.24 -12.76 29.24
N GLU A 137 -22.96 -13.88 29.24
CA GLU A 137 -22.77 -14.99 30.20
C GLU A 137 -21.32 -15.53 30.26
N ASN A 138 -20.56 -15.39 29.17
CA ASN A 138 -19.17 -15.84 29.06
C ASN A 138 -18.11 -14.81 29.51
N PHE A 139 -18.55 -13.62 29.91
CA PHE A 139 -17.69 -12.53 30.36
C PHE A 139 -17.97 -12.18 31.83
N VAL A 140 -16.97 -11.57 32.47
CA VAL A 140 -17.07 -11.01 33.81
C VAL A 140 -16.88 -9.50 33.70
N PRO A 141 -17.90 -8.69 34.04
CA PRO A 141 -17.74 -7.25 34.11
C PRO A 141 -16.89 -6.87 35.33
N GLU A 142 -15.77 -6.21 35.07
CA GLU A 142 -14.88 -5.68 36.09
C GLU A 142 -14.78 -4.16 35.97
N ASN A 143 -14.87 -3.45 37.09
CA ASN A 143 -14.64 -2.01 37.09
C ASN A 143 -13.17 -1.73 36.83
N VAL A 144 -12.89 -0.89 35.84
CA VAL A 144 -11.54 -0.43 35.49
C VAL A 144 -11.08 0.58 36.56
N LYS A 145 -9.97 0.27 37.23
CA LYS A 145 -9.46 1.05 38.38
C LYS A 145 -7.93 1.16 38.34
N GLY A 146 -7.36 2.05 39.14
CA GLY A 146 -5.92 2.15 39.31
C GLY A 146 -5.20 2.52 38.03
N THR A 147 -4.08 1.84 37.78
CA THR A 147 -3.25 1.99 36.58
C THR A 147 -3.97 1.56 35.30
N GLU A 148 -4.92 0.63 35.39
CA GLU A 148 -5.74 0.19 34.24
C GLU A 148 -6.62 1.34 33.73
N LEU A 149 -7.17 2.14 34.66
CA LEU A 149 -7.96 3.32 34.33
C LEU A 149 -7.11 4.44 33.71
N GLU A 150 -5.93 4.68 34.27
CA GLU A 150 -4.98 5.65 33.72
C GLU A 150 -4.53 5.26 32.30
N HIS A 151 -4.26 3.97 32.07
CA HIS A 151 -3.88 3.46 30.76
C HIS A 151 -5.03 3.52 29.76
N PHE A 152 -6.24 3.12 30.19
CA PHE A 152 -7.46 3.23 29.38
C PHE A 152 -7.73 4.68 28.96
N ILE A 153 -7.61 5.63 29.88
CA ILE A 153 -7.81 7.05 29.54
C ILE A 153 -6.74 7.51 28.56
N LYS A 154 -5.46 7.19 28.80
CA LYS A 154 -4.37 7.50 27.86
C LYS A 154 -4.57 6.88 26.47
N SER A 155 -5.20 5.71 26.37
CA SER A 155 -5.44 5.05 25.08
C SER A 155 -6.62 5.65 24.30
N ILE A 156 -7.58 6.29 24.97
CA ILE A 156 -8.72 6.95 24.31
C ILE A 156 -8.61 8.47 24.23
N THR A 157 -7.70 9.10 24.98
CA THR A 157 -7.45 10.55 24.93
C THR A 157 -6.26 10.89 24.05
N VAL A 158 -6.49 11.71 23.02
CA VAL A 158 -5.41 12.29 22.21
C VAL A 158 -4.74 13.43 23.00
N PRO A 159 -3.40 13.46 23.13
CA PRO A 159 -2.71 14.57 23.78
C PRO A 159 -3.09 15.92 23.15
N GLY A 160 -3.63 16.84 23.97
CA GLY A 160 -3.99 18.19 23.53
C GLY A 160 -5.44 18.41 23.09
N TYR A 161 -6.36 17.47 23.35
CA TYR A 161 -7.82 17.68 23.24
C TYR A 161 -8.49 17.53 24.61
N GLU A 162 -9.28 18.52 25.04
CA GLU A 162 -10.15 18.38 26.22
C GLU A 162 -11.43 17.63 25.85
N LEU A 163 -11.87 16.71 26.72
CA LEU A 163 -13.18 16.07 26.63
C LEU A 163 -14.26 17.14 26.91
N GLU A 164 -14.77 17.78 25.87
CA GLU A 164 -15.93 18.66 26.02
C GLU A 164 -17.18 17.81 26.29
N GLY A 165 -17.83 18.07 27.44
CA GLY A 165 -19.12 17.50 27.78
C GLY A 165 -20.20 18.05 26.84
N GLY A 166 -20.36 17.42 25.68
CA GLY A 166 -21.45 17.71 24.74
C GLY A 166 -22.80 17.35 25.34
N GLU A 167 -23.71 18.33 25.35
CA GLU A 167 -25.14 18.10 25.56
C GLU A 167 -25.70 17.31 24.36
N ASN A 168 -26.51 16.28 24.66
CA ASN A 168 -27.36 15.53 23.71
C ASN A 168 -26.66 14.82 22.54
N VAL A 169 -25.91 13.75 22.83
CA VAL A 169 -25.69 12.70 21.81
C VAL A 169 -26.89 11.74 21.84
N LYS A 170 -27.84 11.93 20.90
CA LYS A 170 -28.86 10.92 20.61
C LYS A 170 -28.15 9.69 20.03
N SER A 171 -28.09 8.60 20.78
CA SER A 171 -27.41 7.36 20.43
C SER A 171 -28.19 6.53 19.39
N ALA A 172 -28.32 7.05 18.17
CA ALA A 172 -28.89 6.29 17.04
C ALA A 172 -28.22 6.56 15.69
N GLN A 173 -27.12 7.33 15.64
CA GLN A 173 -26.37 7.54 14.40
C GLN A 173 -24.88 7.46 14.66
N LEU A 174 -24.34 6.23 14.60
CA LEU A 174 -22.96 6.01 14.20
C LEU A 174 -23.02 5.34 12.81
N PRO A 175 -22.59 6.05 11.75
CA PRO A 175 -22.87 5.67 10.37
C PRO A 175 -21.93 4.57 9.89
N PHE A 176 -22.50 3.48 9.37
CA PHE A 176 -21.85 2.65 8.37
C PHE A 176 -22.76 2.54 7.16
N THR A 177 -22.69 3.54 6.30
CA THR A 177 -22.81 3.39 4.85
C THR A 177 -21.77 4.31 4.22
N LEU A 178 -20.49 3.97 4.40
CA LEU A 178 -19.49 4.30 3.39
C LEU A 178 -19.66 3.30 2.25
N ALA A 179 -20.74 3.49 1.47
CA ALA A 179 -20.71 3.08 0.09
C ALA A 179 -19.76 4.05 -0.60
N TYR A 180 -18.52 3.60 -0.81
CA TYR A 180 -17.49 4.30 -1.55
C TYR A 180 -17.97 4.47 -3.01
N SER A 181 -18.72 5.52 -3.28
CA SER A 181 -18.69 6.15 -4.60
C SER A 181 -17.56 7.16 -4.52
N PRO A 182 -16.39 6.93 -5.15
CA PRO A 182 -15.31 7.90 -5.10
C PRO A 182 -15.79 9.16 -5.79
N SER A 183 -16.09 10.20 -5.00
CA SER A 183 -16.17 11.55 -5.52
C SER A 183 -14.79 11.92 -6.05
N LEU A 184 -14.76 12.47 -7.27
CA LEU A 184 -13.57 13.13 -7.79
C LEU A 184 -13.10 14.17 -6.75
N PRO A 185 -11.79 14.33 -6.50
CA PRO A 185 -11.31 15.26 -5.50
C PRO A 185 -11.76 16.69 -5.83
N THR A 186 -12.50 17.30 -4.91
CA THR A 186 -12.79 18.74 -4.91
C THR A 186 -12.01 19.41 -3.79
N HIS A 187 -11.62 20.66 -4.00
CA HIS A 187 -11.08 21.51 -2.93
C HIS A 187 -12.13 21.64 -1.83
N SER A 188 -11.83 21.19 -0.61
CA SER A 188 -12.72 21.39 0.54
C SER A 188 -12.64 22.85 0.98
N SER A 189 -13.80 23.51 1.07
CA SER A 189 -13.94 24.83 1.67
C SER A 189 -14.06 24.80 3.20
N GLU A 190 -14.02 23.61 3.81
CA GLU A 190 -14.05 23.42 5.27
C GLU A 190 -12.66 23.04 5.81
N GLU A 191 -12.30 23.61 6.96
CA GLU A 191 -11.08 23.35 7.76
C GLU A 191 -11.02 21.95 8.40
N ASN A 192 -11.66 20.94 7.79
CA ASN A 192 -11.51 19.55 8.23
C ASN A 192 -10.15 19.02 7.75
N ILE A 193 -9.08 19.46 8.41
CA ILE A 193 -7.72 18.95 8.21
C ILE A 193 -7.77 17.45 8.54
N PRO A 194 -7.45 16.55 7.59
CA PRO A 194 -7.40 15.12 7.88
C PRO A 194 -6.43 14.89 9.04
N GLN A 195 -6.91 14.27 10.12
CA GLN A 195 -6.06 13.86 11.23
C GLN A 195 -5.25 12.65 10.78
N PHE A 196 -3.96 12.88 10.54
CA PHE A 196 -3.02 11.81 10.25
C PHE A 196 -2.60 11.12 11.55
N TYR A 197 -2.49 9.80 11.50
CA TYR A 197 -1.84 9.04 12.55
C TYR A 197 -0.40 9.53 12.76
N ILE A 198 -0.02 9.77 14.02
CA ILE A 198 1.30 10.25 14.40
C ILE A 198 2.04 9.08 15.07
N PRO A 199 3.04 8.48 14.41
CA PRO A 199 3.77 7.35 14.98
C PRO A 199 4.57 7.79 16.21
N ASN A 200 4.58 6.95 17.24
CA ASN A 200 5.40 7.15 18.44
C ASN A 200 6.89 6.86 18.15
N PHE A 201 7.76 7.05 19.16
CA PHE A 201 9.20 6.88 19.00
C PHE A 201 9.60 5.45 18.61
N ASP A 202 8.99 4.43 19.21
CA ASP A 202 9.31 3.02 18.94
C ASP A 202 8.84 2.59 17.54
N GLU A 203 7.68 3.10 17.11
CA GLU A 203 7.14 2.90 15.77
C GLU A 203 8.01 3.58 14.71
N SER A 204 8.50 4.78 15.01
CA SER A 204 9.37 5.58 14.13
C SER A 204 10.78 5.02 14.00
N GLY A 205 11.20 4.16 14.93
CA GLY A 205 12.52 3.53 14.93
C GLY A 205 13.68 4.49 15.15
N SER A 206 14.88 3.93 15.26
CA SER A 206 16.14 4.67 15.45
C SER A 206 17.20 4.36 14.38
N GLU A 207 16.95 3.37 13.52
CA GLU A 207 17.87 2.87 12.50
C GLU A 207 17.12 2.60 11.20
N GLY A 208 17.84 2.65 10.07
CA GLY A 208 17.28 2.49 8.73
C GLY A 208 17.42 3.77 7.89
N ILE A 209 16.48 4.00 6.98
CA ILE A 209 16.47 5.18 6.12
C ILE A 209 15.79 6.32 6.86
N TYR A 210 16.54 7.36 7.21
CA TYR A 210 16.00 8.58 7.80
C TYR A 210 15.13 9.32 6.78
N LEU A 211 13.82 9.28 6.96
CA LEU A 211 12.88 9.92 6.04
C LEU A 211 12.65 11.39 6.42
N GLY A 212 12.59 11.69 7.72
CA GLY A 212 12.29 13.04 8.17
C GLY A 212 12.00 13.14 9.66
N ARG A 213 11.24 14.17 10.01
CA ARG A 213 10.89 14.50 11.40
C ARG A 213 9.39 14.38 11.58
N ILE A 214 8.97 13.82 12.70
CA ILE A 214 7.57 13.86 13.12
C ILE A 214 7.30 15.24 13.71
N MET A 215 6.28 15.90 13.15
CA MET A 215 5.82 17.22 13.56
C MET A 215 4.36 17.09 14.02
N SER A 216 4.02 17.73 15.14
CA SER A 216 2.63 17.84 15.61
C SER A 216 2.38 19.25 16.11
N ARG A 217 1.37 19.94 15.57
CA ARG A 217 1.07 21.35 15.90
C ARG A 217 2.33 22.23 15.87
N ASP A 218 3.10 22.12 14.79
CA ASP A 218 4.40 22.78 14.55
C ASP A 218 5.52 22.47 15.56
N SER A 219 5.28 21.54 16.49
CA SER A 219 6.29 21.07 17.44
C SER A 219 6.99 19.84 16.89
N TYR A 220 8.31 19.87 16.91
CA TYR A 220 9.13 18.70 16.65
C TYR A 220 8.95 17.67 17.77
N LEU A 221 8.65 16.43 17.40
CA LEU A 221 8.59 15.32 18.35
C LEU A 221 9.88 14.50 18.32
N HIS A 222 10.14 13.80 17.22
CA HIS A 222 11.30 12.92 17.04
C HIS A 222 11.57 12.66 15.57
N LYS A 223 12.65 11.92 15.27
CA LYS A 223 13.01 11.51 13.90
C LYS A 223 12.20 10.29 13.48
N PHE A 224 11.90 10.18 12.18
CA PHE A 224 11.25 9.02 11.59
C PHE A 224 12.21 8.30 10.63
N TYR A 225 12.33 6.99 10.82
CA TYR A 225 13.13 6.10 10.01
C TYR A 225 12.24 5.04 9.38
N LEU A 226 12.39 4.82 8.08
CA LEU A 226 11.90 3.60 7.43
C LEU A 226 12.80 2.45 7.86
N LYS A 227 12.21 1.44 8.48
CA LYS A 227 12.94 0.29 9.03
C LYS A 227 13.42 -0.61 7.89
N GLY A 228 14.41 -1.46 8.19
CA GLY A 228 14.92 -2.44 7.22
C GLY A 228 13.80 -3.29 6.60
N GLU A 229 12.85 -3.71 7.42
CA GLU A 229 11.69 -4.51 6.99
C GLU A 229 10.78 -3.77 5.99
N ASP A 230 10.64 -2.44 6.10
CA ASP A 230 9.85 -1.62 5.18
C ASP A 230 10.54 -1.54 3.81
N ILE A 231 11.87 -1.43 3.80
CA ILE A 231 12.71 -1.36 2.59
C ILE A 231 12.73 -2.71 1.86
N LEU A 232 12.48 -3.82 2.57
CA LEU A 232 12.33 -5.15 1.98
C LEU A 232 10.97 -5.33 1.27
N GLN A 233 10.10 -4.33 1.25
CA GLN A 233 8.83 -4.31 0.52
C GLN A 233 8.91 -3.35 -0.67
N HIS A 234 7.91 -3.40 -1.55
CA HIS A 234 7.71 -2.33 -2.52
C HIS A 234 7.22 -1.08 -1.80
N LEU A 235 7.63 0.09 -2.28
CA LEU A 235 7.24 1.37 -1.70
C LEU A 235 6.40 2.15 -2.73
N CYS A 236 5.42 2.91 -2.24
CA CYS A 236 4.63 3.80 -3.07
C CYS A 236 4.70 5.23 -2.50
N VAL A 237 5.12 6.18 -3.33
CA VAL A 237 5.23 7.60 -3.01
C VAL A 237 4.18 8.36 -3.82
N VAL A 238 3.13 8.80 -3.12
CA VAL A 238 1.99 9.50 -3.72
C VAL A 238 1.95 10.96 -3.28
N GLY A 239 1.44 11.82 -4.16
CA GLY A 239 1.24 13.23 -3.85
C GLY A 239 1.08 14.10 -5.10
N MET A 240 0.44 15.25 -4.95
CA MET A 240 0.24 16.19 -6.06
C MET A 240 1.57 16.72 -6.62
N THR A 241 1.53 17.34 -7.80
CA THR A 241 2.70 18.05 -8.34
C THR A 241 3.18 19.11 -7.36
N GLY A 242 4.50 19.20 -7.15
CA GLY A 242 5.10 20.11 -6.17
C GLY A 242 5.04 19.64 -4.71
N SER A 243 4.42 18.49 -4.40
CA SER A 243 4.35 17.98 -3.01
C SER A 243 5.67 17.38 -2.48
N GLY A 244 6.72 17.36 -3.30
CA GLY A 244 8.04 16.84 -2.91
C GLY A 244 8.26 15.34 -3.15
N LYS A 245 7.43 14.64 -3.94
CA LYS A 245 7.60 13.20 -4.26
C LYS A 245 9.03 12.82 -4.66
N SER A 246 9.56 13.52 -5.67
CA SER A 246 10.89 13.25 -6.22
C SER A 246 11.99 13.61 -5.22
N THR A 247 11.77 14.62 -4.37
CA THR A 247 12.65 14.95 -3.26
C THR A 247 12.70 13.82 -2.24
N THR A 248 11.54 13.27 -1.86
CA THR A 248 11.45 12.13 -0.95
C THR A 248 12.17 10.91 -1.53
N CYS A 249 11.98 10.61 -2.81
CA CYS A 249 12.69 9.52 -3.48
C CYS A 249 14.21 9.74 -3.47
N LYS A 250 14.71 10.95 -3.78
CA LYS A 250 16.15 11.26 -3.71
C LYS A 250 16.73 11.05 -2.31
N VAL A 251 15.99 11.39 -1.25
CA VAL A 251 16.41 11.16 0.15
C VAL A 251 16.55 9.66 0.45
N ILE A 252 15.59 8.85 -0.01
CA ILE A 252 15.62 7.39 0.13
C ILE A 252 16.80 6.81 -0.67
N LEU A 253 16.92 7.17 -1.95
CA LEU A 253 17.98 6.68 -2.84
C LEU A 253 19.38 7.04 -2.35
N ALA A 254 19.61 8.26 -1.87
CA ALA A 254 20.90 8.68 -1.35
C ALA A 254 21.38 7.81 -0.18
N GLN A 255 20.45 7.33 0.65
CA GLN A 255 20.75 6.47 1.80
C GLN A 255 20.94 5.02 1.36
N LEU A 256 20.13 4.52 0.43
CA LEU A 256 20.31 3.20 -0.17
C LEU A 256 21.69 3.05 -0.84
N ILE A 257 22.10 4.05 -1.61
CA ILE A 257 23.43 4.09 -2.25
C ILE A 257 24.55 4.03 -1.20
N LYS A 258 24.41 4.79 -0.10
CA LYS A 258 25.38 4.75 1.02
C LYS A 258 25.44 3.38 1.70
N MET A 259 24.32 2.66 1.73
CA MET A 259 24.23 1.29 2.24
C MET A 259 24.75 0.23 1.24
N GLY A 260 25.21 0.66 0.05
CA GLY A 260 25.74 -0.22 -0.99
C GLY A 260 24.67 -0.87 -1.88
N VAL A 261 23.41 -0.47 -1.75
CA VAL A 261 22.31 -0.96 -2.61
C VAL A 261 22.36 -0.21 -3.95
N LYS A 262 22.28 -0.97 -5.05
CA LYS A 262 22.26 -0.40 -6.41
C LYS A 262 20.88 0.13 -6.75
N VAL A 263 20.83 1.23 -7.48
CA VAL A 263 19.56 1.91 -7.78
C VAL A 263 19.43 2.32 -9.23
N MET A 264 18.21 2.19 -9.76
CA MET A 264 17.82 2.71 -11.06
C MET A 264 16.61 3.64 -10.92
N VAL A 265 16.56 4.71 -11.72
CA VAL A 265 15.37 5.57 -11.83
C VAL A 265 14.91 5.65 -13.28
N LEU A 266 13.64 5.35 -13.54
CA LEU A 266 12.96 5.65 -14.79
C LEU A 266 12.31 7.02 -14.66
N ASP A 267 12.98 8.04 -15.17
CA ASP A 267 12.66 9.45 -14.91
C ASP A 267 11.83 10.06 -16.06
N TRP A 268 10.52 10.12 -15.84
CA TRP A 268 9.57 10.65 -16.82
C TRP A 268 9.64 12.17 -17.02
N HIS A 269 10.19 12.89 -16.04
CA HIS A 269 10.19 14.36 -16.00
C HIS A 269 11.59 14.98 -15.95
N ASN A 270 12.64 14.15 -15.98
CA ASN A 270 14.06 14.53 -15.91
C ASN A 270 14.40 15.33 -14.63
N GLU A 271 13.80 14.96 -13.50
CA GLU A 271 14.00 15.61 -12.21
C GLU A 271 15.19 15.05 -11.40
N TYR A 272 15.74 13.88 -11.75
CA TYR A 272 16.77 13.17 -10.97
C TYR A 272 18.19 13.39 -11.50
N SER A 273 18.35 13.93 -12.70
CA SER A 273 19.64 14.04 -13.39
C SER A 273 20.70 14.84 -12.64
N SER A 274 20.30 15.97 -12.03
CA SER A 274 21.22 16.79 -11.22
C SER A 274 21.67 16.07 -9.96
N PHE A 275 20.78 15.26 -9.36
CA PHE A 275 21.10 14.45 -8.20
C PHE A 275 22.13 13.36 -8.54
N PHE A 276 21.88 12.56 -9.59
CA PHE A 276 22.80 11.49 -10.01
C PHE A 276 24.17 12.04 -10.45
N LYS A 277 24.20 13.12 -11.24
CA LYS A 277 25.46 13.78 -11.63
C LYS A 277 26.22 14.33 -10.42
N GLY A 278 25.52 14.91 -9.46
CA GLY A 278 26.12 15.47 -8.24
C GLY A 278 26.81 14.44 -7.35
N ILE A 279 26.41 13.17 -7.43
CA ILE A 279 27.04 12.05 -6.72
C ILE A 279 27.93 11.20 -7.63
N GLY A 280 28.26 11.69 -8.83
CA GLY A 280 29.14 11.00 -9.79
C GLY A 280 28.57 9.70 -10.37
N CYS A 281 27.25 9.58 -10.43
CA CYS A 281 26.55 8.41 -10.98
C CYS A 281 26.05 8.65 -12.42
N ASN A 282 25.68 7.56 -13.09
CA ASN A 282 25.37 7.59 -14.53
C ASN A 282 23.99 8.18 -14.80
N VAL A 283 23.89 9.00 -15.86
CA VAL A 283 22.63 9.53 -16.39
C VAL A 283 22.59 9.22 -17.88
N ILE A 284 21.54 8.52 -18.30
CA ILE A 284 21.34 8.05 -19.67
C ILE A 284 20.11 8.77 -20.25
N SER A 285 20.26 9.43 -21.40
CA SER A 285 19.15 10.07 -22.10
C SER A 285 18.59 9.15 -23.19
N ALA A 286 17.53 8.39 -22.87
CA ALA A 286 17.01 7.33 -23.72
C ALA A 286 16.60 7.81 -25.14
N GLY A 287 17.17 7.25 -26.21
CA GLY A 287 16.87 7.66 -27.59
C GLY A 287 17.59 8.94 -28.07
N LYS A 288 18.47 9.52 -27.24
CA LYS A 288 19.50 10.49 -27.67
C LYS A 288 20.90 9.89 -27.67
N ASP A 289 21.13 8.88 -26.84
CA ASP A 289 22.36 8.10 -26.81
C ASP A 289 22.19 6.87 -27.71
N ASP A 290 22.88 6.87 -28.85
CA ASP A 290 22.81 5.78 -29.83
C ASP A 290 23.45 4.46 -29.32
N SER A 291 24.18 4.51 -28.21
CA SER A 291 24.72 3.30 -27.55
C SER A 291 23.73 2.64 -26.59
N PHE A 292 22.67 3.35 -26.20
CA PHE A 292 21.65 2.86 -25.29
C PHE A 292 20.40 2.42 -26.05
N VAL A 293 20.47 1.19 -26.57
CA VAL A 293 19.39 0.56 -27.32
C VAL A 293 18.76 -0.55 -26.48
N LEU A 294 17.43 -0.62 -26.53
CA LEU A 294 16.61 -1.67 -25.97
C LEU A 294 15.77 -2.30 -27.08
N ASN A 295 16.17 -3.46 -27.60
CA ASN A 295 15.40 -4.12 -28.65
C ASN A 295 14.28 -4.99 -28.04
N PRO A 296 13.00 -4.68 -28.26
CA PRO A 296 11.89 -5.49 -27.74
C PRO A 296 11.86 -6.91 -28.29
N LEU A 297 12.46 -7.13 -29.46
CA LEU A 297 12.50 -8.41 -30.16
C LEU A 297 13.82 -9.16 -29.94
N ASP A 298 14.62 -8.73 -28.96
CA ASP A 298 15.82 -9.48 -28.57
C ASP A 298 15.43 -10.73 -27.77
N ALA A 299 15.64 -11.88 -28.40
CA ALA A 299 15.41 -13.19 -27.83
C ALA A 299 16.69 -14.03 -27.67
N ILE A 300 17.88 -13.43 -27.72
CA ILE A 300 19.16 -14.16 -27.73
C ILE A 300 19.33 -15.05 -26.48
N ASN A 301 18.89 -14.58 -25.32
CA ASN A 301 19.01 -15.29 -24.03
C ASN A 301 17.69 -15.86 -23.52
N VAL A 302 16.68 -15.97 -24.38
CA VAL A 302 15.34 -16.47 -24.02
C VAL A 302 15.31 -17.99 -24.09
N LYS A 303 14.79 -18.64 -23.04
CA LYS A 303 14.62 -20.11 -22.99
C LYS A 303 13.48 -20.60 -23.87
N ASP A 304 12.33 -19.93 -23.82
CA ASP A 304 11.13 -20.24 -24.60
C ASP A 304 10.73 -19.04 -25.46
N ILE A 305 10.89 -19.19 -26.78
CA ILE A 305 10.55 -18.14 -27.73
C ILE A 305 9.05 -17.82 -27.75
N TYR A 306 8.18 -18.79 -27.51
CA TYR A 306 6.73 -18.58 -27.54
C TYR A 306 6.25 -17.82 -26.32
N GLU A 307 6.89 -18.03 -25.17
CA GLU A 307 6.68 -17.22 -23.96
C GLU A 307 7.12 -15.77 -24.19
N HIS A 308 8.28 -15.56 -24.80
CA HIS A 308 8.73 -14.21 -25.19
C HIS A 308 7.75 -13.56 -26.17
N ILE A 309 7.34 -14.25 -27.24
CA ILE A 309 6.35 -13.74 -28.20
C ILE A 309 5.03 -13.40 -27.50
N ALA A 310 4.56 -14.24 -26.57
CA ALA A 310 3.33 -13.99 -25.82
C ALA A 310 3.47 -12.72 -24.98
N LEU A 311 4.53 -12.57 -24.18
CA LEU A 311 4.75 -11.39 -23.36
C LEU A 311 4.89 -10.11 -24.19
N ILE A 312 5.62 -10.13 -25.30
CA ILE A 312 5.74 -8.97 -26.19
C ILE A 312 4.37 -8.64 -26.82
N THR A 313 3.63 -9.65 -27.27
CA THR A 313 2.27 -9.46 -27.80
C THR A 313 1.37 -8.80 -26.76
N ASP A 314 1.39 -9.29 -25.53
CA ASP A 314 0.52 -8.80 -24.46
C ASP A 314 0.91 -7.38 -24.06
N ILE A 315 2.21 -7.05 -23.96
CA ILE A 315 2.69 -5.69 -23.67
C ILE A 315 2.20 -4.71 -24.74
N PHE A 316 2.41 -5.01 -26.02
CA PHE A 316 1.96 -4.13 -27.10
C PHE A 316 0.43 -4.02 -27.17
N ALA A 317 -0.28 -5.13 -26.92
CA ALA A 317 -1.74 -5.15 -26.91
C ALA A 317 -2.30 -4.30 -25.76
N GLU A 318 -1.69 -4.34 -24.58
CA GLU A 318 -2.09 -3.55 -23.41
C GLU A 318 -1.84 -2.06 -23.64
N VAL A 319 -0.62 -1.69 -24.06
CA VAL A 319 -0.25 -0.28 -24.27
C VAL A 319 -1.05 0.37 -25.38
N TYR A 320 -1.17 -0.30 -26.53
CA TYR A 320 -1.88 0.27 -27.69
C TYR A 320 -3.36 -0.07 -27.76
N ARG A 321 -3.87 -0.83 -26.78
CA ARG A 321 -5.25 -1.33 -26.71
C ARG A 321 -5.67 -2.02 -28.00
N PHE A 322 -4.90 -3.04 -28.39
CA PHE A 322 -5.21 -3.81 -29.58
C PHE A 322 -6.57 -4.50 -29.46
N THR A 323 -7.31 -4.53 -30.56
CA THR A 323 -8.48 -5.40 -30.70
C THR A 323 -8.03 -6.86 -30.85
N SER A 324 -8.88 -7.85 -30.55
CA SER A 324 -8.51 -9.27 -30.71
C SER A 324 -7.94 -9.62 -32.09
N PRO A 325 -8.48 -9.12 -33.22
CA PRO A 325 -7.88 -9.28 -34.55
C PRO A 325 -6.47 -8.66 -34.69
N GLN A 326 -6.25 -7.48 -34.10
CA GLN A 326 -4.94 -6.82 -34.10
C GLN A 326 -3.93 -7.64 -33.29
N THR A 327 -4.31 -8.09 -32.10
CA THR A 327 -3.49 -8.96 -31.24
C THR A 327 -3.11 -10.25 -31.97
N PHE A 328 -4.08 -10.92 -32.61
CA PHE A 328 -3.83 -12.14 -33.37
C PHE A 328 -2.88 -11.90 -34.55
N THR A 329 -3.11 -10.84 -35.32
CA THR A 329 -2.28 -10.48 -36.48
C THR A 329 -0.84 -10.15 -36.06
N PHE A 330 -0.69 -9.34 -35.00
CA PHE A 330 0.61 -8.98 -34.43
C PHE A 330 1.38 -10.21 -33.93
N ARG A 331 0.71 -11.09 -33.18
CA ARG A 331 1.31 -12.34 -32.67
C ARG A 331 1.76 -13.25 -33.81
N ASN A 332 0.93 -13.44 -34.83
CA ASN A 332 1.31 -14.28 -35.97
C ASN A 332 2.47 -13.71 -36.77
N ALA A 333 2.55 -12.37 -36.88
CA ALA A 333 3.69 -11.71 -37.49
C ALA A 333 4.98 -11.98 -36.71
N LEU A 334 4.95 -11.90 -35.38
CA LEU A 334 6.08 -12.26 -34.53
C LEU A 334 6.47 -13.74 -34.68
N VAL A 335 5.51 -14.67 -34.59
CA VAL A 335 5.77 -16.12 -34.78
C VAL A 335 6.45 -16.39 -36.11
N SER A 336 5.96 -15.76 -37.17
CA SER A 336 6.53 -15.93 -38.51
C SER A 336 7.91 -15.30 -38.64
N LEU A 337 8.14 -14.15 -38.00
CA LEU A 337 9.41 -13.46 -38.00
C LEU A 337 10.51 -14.29 -37.33
N TYR A 338 10.21 -14.97 -36.21
CA TYR A 338 11.15 -15.86 -35.54
C TYR A 338 11.29 -17.24 -36.22
N GLY A 339 10.32 -17.64 -37.05
CA GLY A 339 10.29 -18.90 -37.79
C GLY A 339 10.15 -20.16 -36.92
N ASP A 340 10.16 -21.34 -37.55
CA ASP A 340 10.00 -22.64 -36.86
C ASP A 340 11.26 -23.12 -36.13
N LYS A 341 12.39 -22.42 -36.29
CA LYS A 341 13.69 -22.77 -35.68
C LYS A 341 14.30 -21.56 -34.97
N PRO A 342 13.91 -21.32 -33.69
CA PRO A 342 14.33 -20.15 -32.90
C PRO A 342 15.83 -20.06 -32.57
N LYS A 343 16.68 -20.96 -33.13
CA LYS A 343 18.12 -21.07 -32.81
C LYS A 343 19.06 -20.60 -33.92
N THR A 344 18.56 -19.92 -34.95
CA THR A 344 19.34 -19.60 -36.16
C THR A 344 19.41 -18.11 -36.48
N PHE A 345 19.17 -17.24 -35.51
CA PHE A 345 19.46 -15.82 -35.68
C PHE A 345 20.92 -15.57 -35.36
N SER A 346 21.71 -15.27 -36.38
CA SER A 346 23.04 -14.67 -36.19
C SER A 346 22.94 -13.25 -35.59
N ARG A 347 21.76 -12.62 -35.69
CA ARG A 347 21.40 -11.32 -35.11
C ARG A 347 19.91 -11.29 -34.76
N ALA A 348 19.56 -10.72 -33.60
CA ALA A 348 18.17 -10.59 -33.18
C ALA A 348 17.36 -9.74 -34.18
N PRO A 349 16.10 -10.13 -34.50
CA PRO A 349 15.23 -9.27 -35.31
C PRO A 349 14.97 -7.94 -34.61
N ILE A 350 14.66 -6.90 -35.39
CA ILE A 350 14.29 -5.56 -34.88
C ILE A 350 12.88 -5.17 -35.35
N LEU A 351 12.32 -4.09 -34.78
CA LEU A 351 10.97 -3.60 -35.11
C LEU A 351 10.80 -3.30 -36.61
N SER A 352 11.83 -2.81 -37.30
CA SER A 352 11.82 -2.63 -38.76
C SER A 352 11.57 -3.94 -39.51
N ASN A 353 12.16 -5.06 -39.07
CA ASN A 353 11.90 -6.35 -39.73
C ASN A 353 10.45 -6.79 -39.54
N LEU A 354 9.86 -6.51 -38.38
CA LEU A 354 8.44 -6.79 -38.12
C LEU A 354 7.53 -5.91 -38.98
N VAL A 355 7.85 -4.62 -39.11
CA VAL A 355 7.14 -3.68 -40.00
C VAL A 355 7.21 -4.18 -41.45
N ASP A 356 8.40 -4.48 -41.96
CA ASP A 356 8.62 -4.97 -43.32
C ASP A 356 7.84 -6.26 -43.58
N TYR A 357 7.85 -7.18 -42.61
CA TYR A 357 7.10 -8.44 -42.70
C TYR A 357 5.59 -8.18 -42.80
N ILE A 358 5.05 -7.30 -41.96
CA ILE A 358 3.62 -6.97 -41.98
C ILE A 358 3.27 -6.26 -43.30
N GLU A 359 4.10 -5.35 -43.78
CA GLU A 359 3.91 -4.62 -45.05
C GLU A 359 3.92 -5.53 -46.28
N GLN A 360 4.80 -6.52 -46.33
CA GLN A 360 4.92 -7.44 -47.47
C GLN A 360 3.81 -8.49 -47.50
N ASN A 361 3.20 -8.83 -46.36
CA ASN A 361 2.11 -9.81 -46.33
C ASN A 361 0.82 -9.25 -46.97
N PRO A 362 0.30 -9.87 -48.05
CA PRO A 362 -0.89 -9.39 -48.72
C PRO A 362 -2.12 -9.59 -47.83
N ALA A 363 -2.95 -8.55 -47.72
CA ALA A 363 -4.23 -8.65 -47.03
C ALA A 363 -5.20 -9.52 -47.84
N ARG A 364 -5.86 -10.47 -47.17
CA ARG A 364 -6.81 -11.38 -47.82
C ARG A 364 -8.21 -10.76 -47.97
N SER A 365 -8.47 -9.69 -47.22
CA SER A 365 -9.73 -8.95 -47.22
C SER A 365 -9.49 -7.47 -46.90
N MET A 366 -10.51 -6.63 -47.12
CA MET A 366 -10.49 -5.22 -46.69
C MET A 366 -10.30 -5.10 -45.17
N TYR A 367 -10.94 -5.99 -44.41
CA TYR A 367 -10.84 -6.03 -42.96
C TYR A 367 -9.43 -6.36 -42.47
N ASP A 368 -8.77 -7.33 -43.11
CA ASP A 368 -7.38 -7.66 -42.81
C ASP A 368 -6.46 -6.49 -43.13
N ASN A 369 -6.73 -5.77 -44.22
CA ASN A 369 -5.95 -4.60 -44.61
C ASN A 369 -6.09 -3.45 -43.60
N GLU A 370 -7.29 -3.23 -43.07
CA GLU A 370 -7.54 -2.25 -42.01
C GLU A 370 -6.80 -2.62 -40.72
N THR A 371 -6.88 -3.89 -40.30
CA THR A 371 -6.17 -4.43 -39.13
C THR A 371 -4.66 -4.25 -39.26
N LYS A 372 -4.10 -4.64 -40.42
CA LYS A 372 -2.70 -4.45 -40.76
C LYS A 372 -2.29 -2.98 -40.69
N THR A 373 -3.04 -2.10 -41.34
CA THR A 373 -2.74 -0.66 -41.37
C THR A 373 -2.79 -0.06 -39.96
N ALA A 374 -3.72 -0.51 -39.11
CA ALA A 374 -3.84 -0.05 -37.73
C ALA A 374 -2.64 -0.46 -36.84
N ILE A 375 -2.04 -1.63 -37.08
CA ILE A 375 -0.81 -2.06 -36.42
C ILE A 375 0.38 -1.23 -36.94
N LEU A 376 0.52 -1.10 -38.26
CA LEU A 376 1.63 -0.36 -38.87
C LEU A 376 1.69 1.11 -38.40
N ARG A 377 0.54 1.79 -38.27
CA ARG A 377 0.47 3.17 -37.74
C ARG A 377 1.07 3.32 -36.34
N ARG A 378 1.15 2.24 -35.56
CA ARG A 378 1.70 2.23 -34.20
C ARG A 378 3.15 1.75 -34.15
N LEU A 379 3.53 0.82 -35.04
CA LEU A 379 4.91 0.32 -35.11
C LEU A 379 5.86 1.26 -35.85
N LEU A 380 5.41 1.90 -36.93
CA LEU A 380 6.26 2.81 -37.71
C LEU A 380 6.87 3.96 -36.88
N PRO A 381 6.13 4.62 -35.96
CA PRO A 381 6.74 5.61 -35.06
C PRO A 381 7.89 5.06 -34.21
N LEU A 382 7.86 3.77 -33.83
CA LEU A 382 8.89 3.13 -33.01
C LEU A 382 10.15 2.78 -33.80
N THR A 383 10.13 2.84 -35.13
CA THR A 383 11.29 2.58 -35.99
C THR A 383 12.01 3.86 -36.42
N GLN A 384 11.49 5.04 -36.05
CA GLN A 384 11.93 6.34 -36.55
C GLN A 384 12.32 7.31 -35.42
N GLY A 385 13.23 8.24 -35.71
CA GLY A 385 13.64 9.28 -34.78
C GLY A 385 14.17 8.75 -33.45
N GLN A 386 13.86 9.43 -32.35
CA GLN A 386 14.34 9.04 -31.01
C GLN A 386 13.80 7.68 -30.54
N ALA A 387 12.56 7.34 -30.93
CA ALA A 387 11.98 6.03 -30.60
C ALA A 387 12.71 4.92 -31.36
N GLY A 388 13.01 5.14 -32.64
CA GLY A 388 13.85 4.24 -33.44
C GLY A 388 15.24 4.03 -32.85
N ASN A 389 15.94 5.12 -32.49
CA ASN A 389 17.26 5.04 -31.85
C ASN A 389 17.22 4.26 -30.54
N LEU A 390 16.10 4.29 -29.82
CA LEU A 390 15.94 3.58 -28.55
C LEU A 390 15.51 2.11 -28.73
N LEU A 391 14.59 1.81 -29.66
CA LEU A 391 13.85 0.54 -29.70
C LEU A 391 14.13 -0.34 -30.93
N ASN A 392 14.86 0.17 -31.93
CA ASN A 392 14.98 -0.47 -33.24
C ASN A 392 16.43 -0.80 -33.65
N GLY A 393 17.33 -1.01 -32.68
CA GLY A 393 18.70 -1.44 -32.94
C GLY A 393 18.92 -2.92 -32.60
N GLU A 394 19.99 -3.52 -33.14
CA GLU A 394 20.26 -4.97 -32.99
C GLU A 394 20.84 -5.34 -31.61
N ASN A 395 21.53 -4.42 -30.95
CA ASN A 395 22.29 -4.72 -29.73
C ASN A 395 21.63 -4.09 -28.51
N THR A 396 20.91 -4.90 -27.74
CA THR A 396 20.39 -4.48 -26.45
C THR A 396 21.52 -4.26 -25.44
N PHE A 397 21.43 -3.23 -24.61
CA PHE A 397 22.39 -3.02 -23.52
C PHE A 397 22.42 -4.21 -22.53
N SER A 398 23.51 -4.34 -21.77
CA SER A 398 23.66 -5.41 -20.78
C SER A 398 22.88 -5.13 -19.50
N MET A 399 21.88 -5.97 -19.19
CA MET A 399 21.15 -5.94 -17.91
C MET A 399 22.08 -6.09 -16.70
N GLN A 400 23.12 -6.91 -16.81
CA GLN A 400 24.11 -7.08 -15.74
C GLN A 400 24.82 -5.77 -15.44
N THR A 401 25.21 -5.01 -16.47
CA THR A 401 25.86 -3.71 -16.28
C THR A 401 24.89 -2.73 -15.66
N LEU A 402 23.68 -2.61 -16.23
CA LEU A 402 22.66 -1.67 -15.79
C LEU A 402 22.29 -1.85 -14.31
N LEU A 403 22.06 -3.10 -13.86
CA LEU A 403 21.68 -3.41 -12.49
C LEU A 403 22.85 -3.38 -11.49
N SER A 404 24.10 -3.33 -11.97
CA SER A 404 25.31 -3.24 -11.13
C SER A 404 25.75 -1.80 -10.85
N GLU A 405 25.13 -0.83 -11.51
CA GLU A 405 25.45 0.60 -11.42
C GLU A 405 24.33 1.38 -10.73
N ASN A 406 24.62 2.62 -10.36
CA ASN A 406 23.59 3.58 -9.96
C ASN A 406 23.28 4.43 -11.18
N VAL A 407 22.07 4.32 -11.71
CA VAL A 407 21.72 4.89 -13.02
C VAL A 407 20.38 5.61 -13.02
N CYS A 408 20.33 6.76 -13.70
CA CYS A 408 19.09 7.47 -14.00
C CYS A 408 18.84 7.44 -15.50
N ILE A 409 17.70 6.93 -15.92
CA ILE A 409 17.28 6.88 -17.33
C ILE A 409 16.24 7.98 -17.54
N GLU A 410 16.64 9.04 -18.25
CA GLU A 410 15.78 10.14 -18.63
C GLU A 410 14.86 9.75 -19.79
N LEU A 411 13.55 9.88 -19.58
CA LEU A 411 12.51 9.66 -20.59
C LEU A 411 11.79 10.97 -20.98
N GLY A 412 12.06 12.06 -20.26
CA GLY A 412 11.31 13.31 -20.38
C GLY A 412 11.37 13.98 -21.75
N HIS A 413 12.40 13.71 -22.56
CA HIS A 413 12.52 14.26 -23.93
C HIS A 413 11.80 13.44 -25.00
N LEU A 414 11.45 12.17 -24.73
CA LEU A 414 10.66 11.35 -25.65
C LEU A 414 9.23 11.89 -25.67
N ARG A 415 8.78 12.56 -26.74
CA ARG A 415 7.45 13.21 -26.72
C ARG A 415 6.27 12.24 -26.77
N ASP A 416 6.48 11.08 -27.37
CA ASP A 416 5.45 10.05 -27.52
C ASP A 416 5.26 9.30 -26.20
N PHE A 417 4.04 9.32 -25.68
CA PHE A 417 3.72 8.78 -24.36
C PHE A 417 3.79 7.25 -24.38
N GLU A 418 3.25 6.64 -25.42
CA GLU A 418 3.24 5.19 -25.66
C GLU A 418 4.66 4.63 -25.76
N THR A 419 5.58 5.32 -26.44
CA THR A 419 7.00 4.94 -26.51
C THR A 419 7.63 4.84 -25.12
N ARG A 420 7.35 5.80 -24.21
CA ARG A 420 7.86 5.75 -22.83
C ARG A 420 7.33 4.53 -22.08
N ILE A 421 6.04 4.22 -22.26
CA ILE A 421 5.42 3.04 -21.63
C ILE A 421 6.04 1.77 -22.20
N ILE A 422 6.15 1.62 -23.53
CA ILE A 422 6.75 0.45 -24.16
C ILE A 422 8.17 0.25 -23.67
N PHE A 423 9.01 1.29 -23.69
CA PHE A 423 10.36 1.21 -23.16
C PHE A 423 10.37 0.72 -21.70
N SER A 424 9.56 1.34 -20.84
CA SER A 424 9.51 1.00 -19.41
C SER A 424 9.00 -0.43 -19.17
N SER A 425 7.98 -0.87 -19.90
CA SER A 425 7.39 -2.21 -19.78
C SER A 425 8.32 -3.30 -20.29
N ILE A 426 9.01 -3.06 -21.41
CA ILE A 426 10.00 -4.01 -21.93
C ILE A 426 11.23 -4.05 -21.03
N LEU A 427 11.69 -2.90 -20.50
CA LEU A 427 12.76 -2.86 -19.51
C LEU A 427 12.38 -3.66 -18.26
N LEU A 428 11.16 -3.49 -17.75
CA LEU A 428 10.67 -4.29 -16.62
C LEU A 428 10.68 -5.79 -16.94
N LYS A 429 10.23 -6.17 -18.14
CA LYS A 429 10.28 -7.56 -18.61
C LYS A 429 11.71 -8.11 -18.66
N MET A 430 12.68 -7.30 -19.10
CA MET A 430 14.09 -7.70 -19.10
C MET A 430 14.68 -7.83 -17.68
N ILE A 431 14.32 -6.93 -16.75
CA ILE A 431 14.67 -7.06 -15.32
C ILE A 431 14.09 -8.36 -14.78
N TYR A 432 12.82 -8.63 -15.05
CA TYR A 432 12.12 -9.83 -14.61
C TYR A 432 12.81 -11.11 -15.09
N ASP A 433 13.08 -11.23 -16.39
CA ASP A 433 13.79 -12.38 -16.96
C ASP A 433 15.18 -12.56 -16.33
N PHE A 434 15.96 -11.47 -16.22
CA PHE A 434 17.30 -11.52 -15.65
C PHE A 434 17.30 -11.98 -14.19
N ARG A 435 16.34 -11.50 -13.40
CA ARG A 435 16.16 -11.87 -11.99
C ARG A 435 15.69 -13.31 -11.83
N LEU A 436 14.77 -13.76 -12.68
CA LEU A 436 14.31 -15.15 -12.67
C LEU A 436 15.45 -16.13 -13.02
N LEU A 437 16.32 -15.76 -13.96
CA LEU A 437 17.53 -16.53 -14.30
C LEU A 437 18.57 -16.52 -13.18
N SER A 438 18.70 -15.42 -12.45
CA SER A 438 19.64 -15.28 -11.32
C SER A 438 19.20 -16.06 -10.08
N GLY A 439 17.90 -16.30 -9.92
CA GLY A 439 17.31 -17.03 -8.81
C GLY A 439 17.02 -16.14 -7.58
N PRO A 440 16.38 -16.70 -6.54
CA PRO A 440 15.95 -15.94 -5.37
C PRO A 440 17.12 -15.31 -4.62
N SER A 441 16.94 -14.06 -4.16
CA SER A 441 17.98 -13.36 -3.41
C SER A 441 17.42 -12.33 -2.43
N LYS A 442 18.30 -11.83 -1.55
CA LYS A 442 17.99 -10.70 -0.67
C LYS A 442 17.94 -9.40 -1.49
N LEU A 443 17.60 -8.28 -0.85
CA LEU A 443 17.64 -6.97 -1.52
C LEU A 443 19.01 -6.72 -2.16
N GLU A 444 19.02 -6.58 -3.48
CA GLU A 444 20.21 -6.28 -4.28
C GLU A 444 20.07 -4.96 -5.03
N HIS A 445 18.87 -4.65 -5.51
CA HIS A 445 18.63 -3.50 -6.37
C HIS A 445 17.25 -2.88 -6.12
N VAL A 446 17.17 -1.57 -6.31
CA VAL A 446 15.93 -0.78 -6.20
C VAL A 446 15.68 -0.01 -7.49
N THR A 447 14.52 -0.22 -8.11
CA THR A 447 14.07 0.53 -9.28
C THR A 447 12.97 1.52 -8.89
N VAL A 448 13.17 2.81 -9.18
CA VAL A 448 12.13 3.84 -9.06
C VAL A 448 11.43 4.00 -10.41
N VAL A 449 10.10 3.95 -10.39
CA VAL A 449 9.26 4.17 -11.57
C VAL A 449 8.45 5.44 -11.34
N GLU A 450 8.87 6.54 -11.96
CA GLU A 450 8.02 7.72 -12.11
C GLU A 450 6.82 7.39 -13.01
N GLU A 451 5.69 8.04 -12.76
CA GLU A 451 4.42 7.76 -13.44
C GLU A 451 4.05 6.26 -13.39
N ALA A 452 3.96 5.72 -12.17
CA ALA A 452 3.76 4.28 -11.90
C ALA A 452 2.57 3.65 -12.63
N ARG A 453 1.53 4.43 -12.97
CA ARG A 453 0.39 3.96 -13.79
C ARG A 453 0.77 3.45 -15.18
N SER A 454 1.99 3.75 -15.64
CA SER A 454 2.54 3.20 -16.89
C SER A 454 2.86 1.71 -16.79
N ILE A 455 3.15 1.22 -15.58
CA ILE A 455 3.56 -0.17 -15.33
C ILE A 455 2.48 -0.92 -14.55
N VAL A 456 1.88 -0.27 -13.54
CA VAL A 456 0.83 -0.84 -12.68
C VAL A 456 -0.41 0.05 -12.74
N PRO A 457 -1.12 0.12 -13.89
CA PRO A 457 -2.30 0.97 -14.03
C PRO A 457 -3.43 0.53 -13.08
N ALA A 458 -4.25 1.49 -12.65
CA ALA A 458 -5.50 1.16 -11.96
C ALA A 458 -6.41 0.30 -12.83
N ARG A 459 -6.95 -0.75 -12.22
CA ARG A 459 -7.94 -1.65 -12.82
C ARG A 459 -9.08 -1.90 -11.84
N ARG A 460 -10.18 -2.46 -12.33
CA ARG A 460 -11.22 -2.96 -11.43
C ARG A 460 -10.77 -4.27 -10.81
N THR A 461 -11.29 -4.60 -9.63
CA THR A 461 -10.91 -5.82 -8.91
C THR A 461 -11.29 -7.09 -9.70
N GLU A 462 -12.35 -7.03 -10.50
CA GLU A 462 -12.77 -8.12 -11.39
C GLU A 462 -11.93 -8.28 -12.66
N ASP A 463 -11.19 -7.24 -13.06
CA ASP A 463 -10.34 -7.30 -14.25
C ASP A 463 -9.06 -8.07 -13.91
N PRO A 464 -8.53 -8.90 -14.83
CA PRO A 464 -7.31 -9.63 -14.58
C PRO A 464 -6.12 -8.69 -14.34
N PRO A 465 -5.13 -9.09 -13.51
CA PRO A 465 -3.91 -8.31 -13.30
C PRO A 465 -3.17 -8.01 -14.60
N SER A 466 -2.64 -6.79 -14.68
CA SER A 466 -1.77 -6.37 -15.80
C SER A 466 -0.48 -7.19 -15.81
N ILE A 467 0.23 -7.20 -16.94
CA ILE A 467 1.50 -7.93 -17.05
C ILE A 467 2.53 -7.32 -16.09
N GLY A 468 2.56 -5.99 -15.98
CA GLY A 468 3.44 -5.27 -15.07
C GLY A 468 3.19 -5.64 -13.61
N GLU A 469 1.92 -5.69 -13.19
CA GLU A 469 1.52 -6.12 -11.85
C GLU A 469 1.96 -7.54 -11.53
N LYS A 470 1.77 -8.49 -12.46
CA LYS A 470 2.24 -9.87 -12.30
C LYS A 470 3.76 -9.92 -12.10
N MET A 471 4.52 -9.28 -12.98
CA MET A 471 5.99 -9.24 -12.89
C MET A 471 6.47 -8.63 -11.57
N VAL A 472 5.89 -7.47 -11.18
CA VAL A 472 6.23 -6.77 -9.94
C VAL A 472 5.98 -7.64 -8.71
N SER A 473 4.84 -8.33 -8.66
CA SER A 473 4.46 -9.18 -7.51
C SER A 473 5.48 -10.30 -7.23
N GLU A 474 6.20 -10.76 -8.26
CA GLU A 474 7.20 -11.81 -8.16
C GLU A 474 8.61 -11.29 -7.92
N LEU A 475 8.96 -10.12 -8.49
CA LEU A 475 10.29 -9.49 -8.40
C LEU A 475 10.82 -9.35 -6.96
N ARG A 476 9.92 -9.18 -5.99
CA ARG A 476 10.28 -9.14 -4.56
C ARG A 476 11.07 -10.37 -4.11
N LYS A 477 10.75 -11.56 -4.62
CA LYS A 477 11.41 -12.83 -4.26
C LYS A 477 12.85 -12.91 -4.80
N PHE A 478 13.17 -12.10 -5.81
CA PHE A 478 14.42 -12.14 -6.57
C PHE A 478 15.29 -10.90 -6.33
N GLY A 479 15.20 -10.30 -5.13
CA GLY A 479 16.09 -9.21 -4.73
C GLY A 479 15.87 -7.85 -5.42
N GLU A 480 14.82 -7.71 -6.22
CA GLU A 480 14.44 -6.47 -6.89
C GLU A 480 13.32 -5.77 -6.09
N ARG A 481 13.44 -4.47 -5.84
CA ARG A 481 12.39 -3.68 -5.17
C ARG A 481 11.99 -2.50 -6.01
N MET A 482 10.68 -2.31 -6.14
CA MET A 482 10.11 -1.18 -6.84
C MET A 482 9.76 -0.05 -5.85
N ILE A 483 10.07 1.18 -6.22
CA ILE A 483 9.49 2.39 -5.65
C ILE A 483 8.61 3.03 -6.72
N PHE A 484 7.30 2.99 -6.52
CA PHE A 484 6.32 3.57 -7.43
C PHE A 484 6.05 5.01 -7.05
N VAL A 485 6.10 5.92 -8.03
CA VAL A 485 5.76 7.32 -7.84
C VAL A 485 4.52 7.64 -8.66
N ALA A 486 3.48 8.15 -8.00
CA ALA A 486 2.21 8.50 -8.64
C ALA A 486 1.63 9.80 -8.09
N GLN A 487 0.80 10.48 -8.86
CA GLN A 487 0.14 11.71 -8.38
C GLN A 487 -1.01 11.39 -7.43
N TYR A 488 -1.82 10.40 -7.80
CA TYR A 488 -2.99 9.98 -7.03
C TYR A 488 -2.96 8.45 -6.81
N PRO A 489 -3.33 7.96 -5.61
CA PRO A 489 -3.45 6.52 -5.36
C PRO A 489 -4.42 5.82 -6.32
N THR A 490 -5.47 6.51 -6.78
CA THR A 490 -6.49 5.98 -7.70
C THR A 490 -6.00 5.74 -9.13
N GLN A 491 -4.76 6.11 -9.46
CA GLN A 491 -4.17 5.90 -10.78
C GLN A 491 -3.42 4.57 -10.91
N ILE A 492 -3.14 3.90 -9.80
CA ILE A 492 -2.34 2.67 -9.74
C ILE A 492 -3.18 1.49 -9.25
N SER A 493 -2.73 0.27 -9.52
CA SER A 493 -3.37 -0.94 -8.99
C SER A 493 -3.45 -0.91 -7.46
N SER A 494 -4.49 -1.54 -6.91
CA SER A 494 -4.69 -1.69 -5.47
C SER A 494 -3.87 -2.82 -4.85
N GLU A 495 -3.47 -3.80 -5.66
CA GLU A 495 -2.54 -4.87 -5.31
C GLU A 495 -1.09 -4.42 -5.59
#